data_AF-A0A3D0H3N7-F1
#
_entry.id   AF-A0A3D0H3N7-F1
#
_cell.length_a   1.000
_cell.length_b   1.000
_cell.length_c   1.000
_cell.angle_alpha   90.00
_cell.angle_beta   90.00
_cell.angle_gamma   90.00
#
_symmetry.space_group_name_H-M   'P 1'
#
loop_
_entity.id
_entity.type
_entity.pdbx_description
1 polymer ?
#
loop_
_entity_poly.entity_id
_entity_poly.type
_entity_poly.pdbx_seq_one_letter_code
_entity_poly.pdbx_strand_id
1 'polypeptide(L)'
;FAQMKQKGQINKLENIAVRKVEITEAWQEQGTDYVTVLFTANLLDYTVDDKTGQVVAGDRRAPVKFEEFWTFCRLSGHPQWALAAINQK
;
A
#
# COMPACT_ATOMS: atom_id res chain seq x y z
N PHE A 1 7.69 -5.79 8.88
CA PHE A 1 7.76 -7.17 8.33
C PHE A 1 8.62 -8.14 9.15
N ALA A 2 9.91 -7.88 9.42
CA ALA A 2 10.78 -8.82 10.16
C ALA A 2 10.26 -9.17 11.57
N GLN A 3 9.73 -8.18 12.29
CA GLN A 3 9.19 -8.36 13.64
C GLN A 3 7.86 -9.16 13.67
N MET A 4 7.03 -9.07 12.62
CA MET A 4 5.79 -9.85 12.51
C MET A 4 6.08 -11.31 12.23
N LYS A 5 7.06 -11.61 11.35
CA LYS A 5 7.53 -12.97 11.11
C LYS A 5 8.06 -13.64 12.37
N GLN A 6 8.84 -12.91 13.18
CA GLN A 6 9.34 -13.43 14.46
C GLN A 6 8.21 -13.74 15.46
N LYS A 7 7.10 -13.00 15.40
CA LYS A 7 5.92 -13.22 16.25
C LYS A 7 4.92 -14.24 15.67
N GLY A 8 5.19 -14.82 14.50
CA GLY A 8 4.23 -15.71 13.83
C GLY A 8 2.92 -15.01 13.47
N GLN A 9 2.99 -13.75 13.04
CA GLN A 9 1.82 -12.94 12.71
C GLN A 9 1.79 -12.58 11.23
N ILE A 10 0.60 -12.61 10.63
CA ILE A 10 0.34 -12.23 9.24
C ILE A 10 -0.65 -11.08 9.21
N ASN A 11 -0.30 -9.99 8.52
CA ASN A 11 -1.25 -8.93 8.16
C ASN A 11 -2.10 -9.38 6.96
N LYS A 12 -3.41 -9.20 7.05
CA LYS A 12 -4.41 -9.56 6.05
C LYS A 12 -5.08 -8.29 5.56
N LEU A 13 -4.99 -8.07 4.26
CA LEU A 13 -5.75 -7.05 3.54
C LEU A 13 -6.80 -7.77 2.69
N GLU A 14 -8.07 -7.63 3.06
CA GLU A 14 -9.19 -8.34 2.42
C GLU A 14 -10.30 -7.38 1.99
N ASN A 15 -11.17 -7.85 1.10
CA ASN A 15 -12.33 -7.09 0.59
C ASN A 15 -11.96 -5.68 0.10
N ILE A 16 -10.87 -5.58 -0.65
CA ILE A 16 -10.33 -4.33 -1.14
C ILE A 16 -11.25 -3.78 -2.24
N ALA A 17 -11.80 -2.59 -2.01
CA ALA A 17 -12.59 -1.84 -2.97
C ALA A 17 -11.92 -0.50 -3.26
N VAL A 18 -11.22 -0.41 -4.40
CA VAL A 18 -10.62 0.84 -4.88
C VAL A 18 -11.73 1.81 -5.30
N ARG A 19 -11.69 3.02 -4.74
CA ARG A 19 -12.68 4.09 -4.94
C ARG A 19 -12.19 5.17 -5.89
N LYS A 20 -10.91 5.56 -5.76
CA LYS A 20 -10.30 6.58 -6.59
C LYS A 20 -8.83 6.23 -6.84
N VAL A 21 -8.37 6.49 -8.06
CA VAL A 21 -6.96 6.48 -8.45
C VAL A 21 -6.72 7.75 -9.23
N GLU A 22 -5.81 8.59 -8.77
CA GLU A 22 -5.57 9.92 -9.33
C GLU A 22 -4.08 10.23 -9.34
N ILE A 23 -3.56 10.70 -10.49
CA ILE A 23 -2.21 11.25 -10.54
C ILE A 23 -2.26 12.64 -9.92
N THR A 24 -1.50 12.85 -8.85
CA THR A 24 -1.45 14.14 -8.15
C THR A 24 -0.23 14.96 -8.51
N GLU A 25 0.87 14.29 -8.87
CA GLU A 25 2.11 14.93 -9.31
C GLU A 25 2.75 14.11 -10.43
N ALA A 26 3.37 14.80 -11.38
CA ALA A 26 4.22 14.20 -12.39
C ALA A 26 5.37 15.17 -12.68
N TRP A 27 6.61 14.70 -12.52
CA TRP A 27 7.79 15.53 -12.76
C TRP A 27 8.96 14.67 -13.25
N GLN A 28 10.01 15.35 -13.70
CA GLN A 28 11.26 14.72 -14.09
C GLN A 28 12.40 15.37 -13.32
N GLU A 29 13.30 14.55 -12.79
CA GLU A 29 14.50 15.01 -12.10
C GLU A 29 15.69 14.15 -12.50
N GLN A 30 16.77 14.79 -12.97
CA GLN A 30 18.05 14.14 -13.29
C GLN A 30 17.91 12.91 -14.23
N GLY A 31 17.02 12.98 -15.22
CA GLY A 31 16.80 11.87 -16.16
C GLY A 31 15.97 10.71 -15.60
N THR A 32 15.28 10.93 -14.48
CA THR A 32 14.29 10.02 -13.89
C THR A 32 12.92 10.67 -13.94
N ASP A 33 11.93 9.95 -14.46
CA ASP A 33 10.53 10.37 -14.42
C ASP A 33 9.93 9.90 -13.10
N TYR A 34 9.10 10.74 -12.49
CA TYR A 34 8.37 10.47 -11.26
C TYR A 34 6.88 10.75 -11.47
N VAL A 35 6.04 9.91 -10.88
CA VAL A 35 4.60 10.09 -10.82
C VAL A 35 4.12 9.72 -9.43
N THR A 36 3.40 10.63 -8.78
CA THR A 36 2.71 10.34 -7.52
C THR A 36 1.24 10.08 -7.80
N VAL A 37 0.74 8.95 -7.32
CA VAL A 37 -0.66 8.51 -7.47
C VAL A 37 -1.30 8.44 -6.09
N LEU A 38 -2.43 9.13 -5.91
CA LEU A 38 -3.30 8.97 -4.76
C LEU A 38 -4.24 7.78 -5.00
N PHE A 39 -4.13 6.78 -4.12
CA PHE A 39 -5.06 5.68 -4.00
C PHE A 39 -6.04 5.94 -2.87
N THR A 40 -7.33 5.89 -3.17
CA THR A 40 -8.39 5.85 -2.17
C THR A 40 -9.10 4.50 -2.28
N ALA A 41 -9.09 3.71 -1.21
CA ALA A 41 -9.77 2.42 -1.16
C ALA A 41 -10.46 2.21 0.19
N ASN A 42 -11.39 1.26 0.25
CA ASN A 42 -11.85 0.69 1.51
C ASN A 42 -11.39 -0.77 1.55
N LEU A 43 -10.87 -1.22 2.69
CA LEU A 43 -10.39 -2.59 2.87
C LEU A 43 -10.60 -3.05 4.30
N LEU A 44 -10.57 -4.35 4.53
CA LEU A 44 -10.42 -4.93 5.86
C LEU A 44 -8.92 -5.07 6.14
N ASP A 45 -8.45 -4.46 7.22
CA ASP A 45 -7.09 -4.59 7.71
C ASP A 45 -7.11 -5.23 9.10
N TYR A 46 -6.56 -6.44 9.18
CA TYR A 46 -6.41 -7.13 10.45
C TYR A 46 -5.19 -8.04 10.43
N THR A 47 -4.64 -8.29 11.61
CA THR A 47 -3.52 -9.21 11.80
C THR A 47 -4.04 -10.48 12.43
N VAL A 48 -3.59 -11.62 11.91
CA VAL A 48 -3.87 -12.94 12.46
C VAL A 48 -2.60 -13.60 12.98
N ASP A 49 -2.76 -14.46 13.98
CA ASP A 49 -1.76 -15.46 14.32
C ASP A 49 -1.68 -16.51 13.19
N ASP A 50 -0.47 -16.77 12.71
CA ASP A 50 -0.20 -17.62 11.54
C ASP A 50 -0.57 -19.09 11.80
N LYS A 51 -0.49 -19.56 13.05
CA LYS A 51 -0.76 -20.96 13.40
C LYS A 51 -2.24 -21.23 13.64
N THR A 52 -2.94 -20.29 14.25
CA THR A 52 -4.31 -20.47 14.74
C THR A 52 -5.36 -19.74 13.90
N GLY A 53 -4.96 -18.74 13.09
CA GLY A 53 -5.88 -17.89 12.33
C GLY A 53 -6.74 -16.95 13.17
N GLN A 54 -6.46 -16.84 14.48
CA GLN A 54 -7.15 -15.91 15.36
C GLN A 54 -6.72 -14.48 15.07
N VAL A 55 -7.66 -13.53 15.13
CA VAL A 55 -7.33 -12.11 15.00
C VAL A 55 -6.62 -11.65 16.26
N VAL A 56 -5.45 -11.05 16.10
CA VAL A 56 -4.63 -10.53 17.19
C VAL A 56 -4.54 -9.00 17.16
N ALA A 57 -4.88 -8.36 16.04
CA ALA A 57 -5.03 -6.91 15.92
C ALA A 57 -5.97 -6.54 14.75
N GLY A 58 -6.60 -5.36 14.81
CA GLY A 58 -7.54 -4.90 13.79
C GLY A 58 -8.90 -5.60 13.85
N ASP A 59 -9.72 -5.38 12.82
CA ASP A 59 -11.08 -5.92 12.75
C ASP A 59 -11.44 -6.38 11.33
N ARG A 60 -11.26 -7.67 11.08
CA ARG A 60 -12.40 -8.58 10.89
C ARG A 60 -13.51 -8.16 9.93
N ARG A 61 -14.33 -7.25 10.43
CA ARG A 61 -15.68 -6.91 9.97
C ARG A 61 -15.88 -5.41 9.78
N ALA A 62 -14.92 -4.59 10.17
CA ALA A 62 -15.00 -3.14 10.07
C ALA A 62 -14.04 -2.65 8.97
N PRO A 63 -14.56 -2.29 7.78
CA PRO A 63 -13.73 -1.71 6.73
C PRO A 63 -13.10 -0.40 7.19
N VAL A 64 -11.82 -0.24 6.88
CA VAL A 64 -11.07 1.00 7.09
C VAL A 64 -10.86 1.71 5.76
N LYS A 65 -10.77 3.04 5.81
CA LYS A 65 -10.43 3.86 4.66
C LYS A 65 -8.92 3.88 4.50
N PHE A 66 -8.48 3.66 3.26
CA PHE A 66 -7.09 3.64 2.85
C PHE A 66 -6.87 4.81 1.89
N GLU A 67 -6.03 5.78 2.28
CA GLU A 67 -5.66 6.95 1.49
C GLU A 67 -4.14 7.10 1.48
N GLU A 68 -3.51 6.68 0.39
CA GLU A 68 -2.06 6.67 0.27
C GLU A 68 -1.58 7.27 -1.05
N PHE A 69 -0.50 8.05 -0.97
CA PHE A 69 0.24 8.58 -2.09
C PHE A 69 1.41 7.65 -2.38
N TRP A 70 1.40 7.03 -3.56
CA TRP A 70 2.47 6.15 -4.00
C TRP A 70 3.23 6.86 -5.11
N THR A 71 4.51 7.12 -4.87
CA THR A 71 5.40 7.71 -5.86
C THR A 71 6.14 6.60 -6.59
N PHE A 72 5.96 6.53 -7.90
CA PHE A 72 6.67 5.64 -8.79
C PHE A 72 7.75 6.42 -9.54
N CYS A 73 8.86 5.77 -9.82
CA CYS A 73 9.92 6.32 -10.64
C CYS A 73 10.37 5.36 -11.74
N ARG A 74 10.95 5.92 -12.80
CA ARG A 74 11.65 5.16 -13.85
C ARG A 74 12.76 6.01 -14.44
N LEU A 75 13.78 5.38 -15.01
CA LEU A 75 14.67 6.12 -15.92
C LEU A 75 13.86 6.63 -17.12
N SER A 76 14.06 7.89 -17.49
CA SER A 76 13.28 8.50 -18.57
C SER A 76 13.42 7.71 -19.87
N GLY A 77 12.28 7.38 -20.47
CA GLY A 77 12.21 6.55 -21.68
C GLY A 77 12.29 5.03 -21.45
N HIS A 78 12.64 4.55 -20.25
CA HIS A 78 12.56 3.12 -19.93
C HIS A 78 11.11 2.70 -19.62
N PRO A 79 10.70 1.46 -19.89
CA PRO A 79 9.32 1.02 -19.61
C PRO A 79 9.09 0.62 -18.15
N GLN A 80 10.17 0.39 -17.38
CA GLN A 80 10.08 -0.22 -16.06
C GLN A 80 9.92 0.84 -14.97
N TRP A 81 8.76 0.83 -14.32
CA TRP A 81 8.48 1.62 -13.12
C TRP A 81 8.86 0.84 -11.86
N ALA A 82 9.41 1.55 -10.88
CA ALA A 82 9.68 1.06 -9.53
C ALA A 82 8.96 1.95 -8.52
N LEU A 83 8.61 1.40 -7.36
CA LEU A 83 8.04 2.15 -6.25
C LEU A 83 9.17 2.86 -5.50
N ALA A 84 9.09 4.19 -5.40
CA ALA A 84 10.09 5.03 -4.75
C ALA A 84 9.68 5.43 -3.33
N ALA A 85 8.39 5.73 -3.12
CA ALA A 85 7.87 6.14 -1.81
C ALA A 85 6.39 5.77 -1.64
N ILE A 86 5.99 5.58 -0.39
CA ILE A 86 4.59 5.47 0.05
C ILE A 86 4.39 6.45 1.22
N ASN A 87 3.37 7.30 1.12
CA ASN A 87 2.98 8.21 2.19
C ASN A 87 1.48 8.08 2.47
N GLN A 88 1.12 7.92 3.74
CA GLN A 88 -0.28 7.87 4.17
C GLN A 88 -0.77 9.28 4.55
N LYS A 89 -2.03 9.58 4.23
CA LYS A 89 -2.69 10.82 4.63
C LYS A 89 -3.22 10.76 6.07
#